data_AF-A0A3B0YE15-F1
#
_entry.id   AF-A0A3B0YE15-F1
#
_cell.length_a   1.000
_cell.length_b   1.000
_cell.length_c   1.000
_cell.angle_alpha   90.00
_cell.angle_beta   90.00
_cell.angle_gamma   90.00
#
_symmetry.space_group_name_H-M   'P 1'
#
loop_
_entity.id
_entity.type
_entity.pdbx_description
1 polymer ?
#
loop_
_entity_poly.entity_id
_entity_poly.type
_entity_poly.pdbx_seq_one_letter_code
_entity_poly.pdbx_strand_id
1 'polypeptide(L)'
;MILLQSTFDVVLGFSLLWLAWRALASPDLFRAIVLFIAFGLLMALAWVRLNAPDIALAEAAIGAGLTGALLLAALAKLESGNETKTRHKNDNESDVHDQGC
;
A
#
# COMPACT_ATOMS: atom_id res chain seq x y z
N MET A 1 10.36 -17.20 -30.72
CA MET A 1 10.58 -17.25 -29.25
C MET A 1 11.02 -15.90 -28.70
N ILE A 2 12.03 -15.22 -29.28
CA ILE A 2 12.50 -13.90 -28.83
C ILE A 2 11.40 -12.83 -28.78
N LEU A 3 10.54 -12.74 -29.81
CA LEU A 3 9.50 -11.70 -29.88
C LEU A 3 8.49 -11.81 -28.74
N LEU A 4 8.04 -13.03 -28.41
CA LEU A 4 7.09 -13.26 -27.32
C LEU A 4 7.70 -12.93 -25.95
N GLN A 5 8.98 -13.24 -25.75
CA GLN A 5 9.70 -12.90 -24.53
C GLN A 5 9.83 -11.38 -24.37
N SER A 6 10.25 -10.66 -25.42
CA SER A 6 10.35 -9.20 -25.38
C SER A 6 8.99 -8.54 -25.18
N THR A 7 7.91 -9.05 -25.78
CA THR A 7 6.56 -8.53 -25.53
C THR A 7 6.16 -8.69 -24.08
N PHE A 8 6.43 -9.85 -23.46
CA PHE A 8 6.14 -10.07 -22.05
C PHE A 8 6.92 -9.09 -21.15
N ASP A 9 8.22 -8.91 -21.40
CA ASP A 9 9.06 -8.03 -20.60
C ASP A 9 8.63 -6.56 -20.74
N VAL A 10 8.22 -6.13 -21.94
CA VAL A 10 7.66 -4.79 -22.19
C VAL A 10 6.32 -4.61 -21.45
N VAL A 11 5.40 -5.57 -21.54
CA VAL A 11 4.11 -5.51 -20.84
C VAL A 11 4.30 -5.47 -19.32
N LEU A 12 5.25 -6.27 -18.80
CA LEU A 12 5.57 -6.31 -17.38
C LEU A 12 6.13 -4.96 -16.90
N GLY A 13 7.11 -4.41 -17.62
CA GLY A 13 7.67 -3.09 -17.34
C GLY A 13 6.64 -1.97 -17.42
N PHE A 14 5.76 -2.00 -18.42
CA PHE A 14 4.67 -1.02 -18.56
C PHE A 14 3.66 -1.12 -17.42
N SER A 15 3.33 -2.35 -17.01
CA SER A 15 2.42 -2.61 -15.87
C SER A 15 3.03 -2.10 -14.57
N LEU A 16 4.33 -2.29 -14.35
CA LEU A 16 5.05 -1.74 -13.19
C LEU A 16 4.98 -0.21 -13.16
N LEU A 17 5.26 0.46 -14.28
CA LEU A 17 5.20 1.92 -14.38
C LEU A 17 3.78 2.44 -14.09
N TRP A 18 2.78 1.76 -14.65
CA TRP A 18 1.38 2.09 -14.47
C TRP A 18 0.90 1.91 -13.02
N LEU A 19 1.29 0.80 -12.37
CA LEU A 19 0.97 0.55 -10.96
C LEU A 19 1.65 1.56 -10.05
N ALA A 20 2.92 1.87 -10.28
CA ALA A 20 3.65 2.87 -9.51
C ALA A 20 2.96 4.24 -9.60
N TRP A 21 2.60 4.66 -10.80
CA TRP A 21 1.86 5.91 -11.02
C TRP A 21 0.52 5.91 -10.29
N ARG A 22 -0.26 4.84 -10.41
CA ARG A 22 -1.56 4.72 -9.72
C ARG A 22 -1.43 4.67 -8.20
N ALA A 23 -0.40 4.03 -7.67
CA ALA A 23 -0.14 3.98 -6.23
C ALA A 23 0.13 5.39 -5.68
N LEU A 24 0.92 6.19 -6.39
CA LEU A 24 1.24 7.57 -6.04
C LEU A 24 0.07 8.54 -6.24
N ALA A 25 -0.74 8.34 -7.28
CA ALA A 25 -1.86 9.21 -7.62
C ALA A 25 -3.16 8.88 -6.86
N SER A 26 -3.19 7.82 -6.05
CA SER A 26 -4.38 7.41 -5.31
C SER A 26 -4.59 8.29 -4.07
N PRO A 27 -5.74 8.97 -3.92
CA PRO A 27 -6.05 9.74 -2.71
C PRO A 27 -6.41 8.86 -1.51
N ASP A 28 -6.76 7.59 -1.76
CA ASP A 28 -7.10 6.61 -0.73
C ASP A 28 -5.86 5.81 -0.32
N LEU A 29 -5.51 5.88 0.97
CA LEU A 29 -4.29 5.29 1.50
C LEU A 29 -4.34 3.76 1.48
N PHE A 30 -5.49 3.14 1.77
CA PHE A 30 -5.66 1.69 1.69
C PHE A 30 -5.41 1.20 0.27
N ARG A 31 -6.01 1.87 -0.71
CA ARG A 31 -5.84 1.55 -2.12
C ARG A 31 -4.40 1.73 -2.58
N ALA A 32 -3.72 2.79 -2.15
CA ALA A 32 -2.31 3.01 -2.42
C ALA A 32 -1.43 1.86 -1.90
N ILE A 33 -1.71 1.36 -0.68
CA ILE A 33 -0.98 0.24 -0.07
C ILE A 33 -1.21 -1.06 -0.83
N VAL A 34 -2.46 -1.38 -1.20
CA VAL A 34 -2.77 -2.58 -1.99
C VAL A 34 -2.07 -2.53 -3.36
N LEU A 35 -2.06 -1.37 -4.01
CA LEU A 35 -1.33 -1.16 -5.27
C LEU A 35 0.18 -1.30 -5.11
N PHE A 36 0.74 -0.85 -3.98
CA PHE A 36 2.15 -1.04 -3.64
C PHE A 36 2.51 -2.52 -3.43
N ILE A 37 1.67 -3.29 -2.73
CA ILE A 37 1.84 -4.74 -2.56
C ILE A 37 1.82 -5.44 -3.94
N ALA A 38 0.84 -5.12 -4.78
CA ALA A 38 0.75 -5.67 -6.12
C ALA A 38 1.96 -5.30 -6.99
N PHE A 39 2.46 -4.07 -6.88
CA PHE A 39 3.69 -3.62 -7.55
C PHE A 39 4.90 -4.45 -7.11
N GLY A 40 5.10 -4.67 -5.81
CA GLY A 40 6.18 -5.51 -5.30
C GLY A 40 6.11 -6.96 -5.78
N LEU A 41 4.91 -7.54 -5.87
CA LEU A 41 4.71 -8.89 -6.43
C LEU A 41 5.05 -8.98 -7.92
N LEU A 42 4.66 -7.98 -8.72
CA LEU A 42 5.03 -7.92 -10.14
C LEU A 42 6.54 -7.71 -10.31
N MET A 43 7.17 -6.96 -9.40
CA MET A 43 8.60 -6.73 -9.43
C MET A 43 9.38 -8.00 -9.06
N ALA A 44 8.89 -8.80 -8.09
CA ALA A 44 9.40 -10.14 -7.83
C ALA A 44 9.31 -11.05 -9.07
N LEU A 45 8.19 -10.99 -9.81
CA LEU A 45 8.03 -11.76 -11.06
C LEU A 45 9.06 -11.34 -12.13
N ALA A 46 9.41 -10.05 -12.19
CA ALA A 46 10.46 -9.56 -13.08
C ALA A 46 11.83 -10.17 -12.73
N TRP A 47 12.16 -10.27 -11.43
CA TRP A 47 13.41 -10.90 -10.99
C TRP A 47 13.49 -12.40 -11.33
N VAL A 48 12.39 -13.15 -11.18
CA VAL A 48 12.33 -14.54 -11.64
C VAL A 48 12.63 -14.63 -13.14
N ARG A 49 12.08 -13.68 -13.91
CA ARG A 49 12.22 -13.66 -15.37
C ARG A 49 13.66 -13.38 -15.82
N LEU A 50 14.43 -12.63 -15.01
CA LEU A 50 15.86 -12.38 -15.19
C LEU A 50 16.75 -13.55 -14.73
N ASN A 51 16.19 -14.71 -14.38
CA ASN A 51 16.89 -15.86 -13.78
C ASN A 51 17.51 -15.57 -12.41
N ALA A 52 16.92 -14.67 -11.62
CA ALA A 52 17.35 -14.34 -10.27
C ALA A 52 16.28 -14.70 -9.21
N PRO A 53 16.02 -16.00 -8.95
CA PRO A 53 14.95 -16.44 -8.05
C PRO A 53 15.21 -16.08 -6.58
N ASP A 54 16.47 -16.04 -6.14
CA ASP A 54 16.82 -15.68 -4.76
C ASP A 54 16.46 -14.22 -4.45
N ILE A 55 16.74 -13.33 -5.41
CA ILE A 55 16.38 -11.90 -5.34
C ILE A 55 14.86 -11.74 -5.42
N ALA A 56 14.18 -12.54 -6.25
CA ALA A 56 12.73 -12.51 -6.34
C ALA A 56 12.05 -12.89 -5.01
N LEU A 57 12.56 -13.91 -4.31
CA LEU A 57 12.03 -14.32 -3.02
C LEU A 57 12.26 -13.24 -1.96
N ALA A 58 13.45 -12.62 -1.95
CA ALA A 58 13.76 -11.51 -1.06
C ALA A 58 12.85 -10.31 -1.33
N GLU A 59 12.64 -9.94 -2.59
CA GLU A 59 11.77 -8.84 -2.99
C GLU A 59 10.31 -9.09 -2.61
N ALA A 60 9.80 -10.31 -2.82
CA ALA A 60 8.45 -10.68 -2.40
C ALA A 60 8.29 -10.59 -0.88
N ALA A 61 9.29 -11.02 -0.12
CA ALA A 61 9.30 -10.95 1.34
C ALA A 61 9.36 -9.50 1.85
N ILE A 62 10.15 -8.63 1.21
CA ILE A 62 10.31 -7.24 1.63
C ILE A 62 9.15 -6.38 1.12
N GLY A 63 8.90 -6.34 -0.19
CA GLY A 63 7.91 -5.45 -0.80
C GLY A 63 6.47 -5.80 -0.42
N ALA A 64 6.03 -7.02 -0.74
CA ALA A 64 4.66 -7.47 -0.48
C ALA A 64 4.46 -7.94 0.96
N GLY A 65 5.46 -8.59 1.55
CA GLY A 65 5.41 -9.11 2.92
C GLY A 65 5.60 -8.03 3.97
N LEU A 66 6.84 -7.67 4.26
CA LEU A 66 7.21 -6.84 5.41
C LEU A 66 6.72 -5.40 5.25
N THR A 67 7.09 -4.73 4.15
CA THR A 67 6.71 -3.34 3.89
C THR A 67 5.20 -3.20 3.68
N GLY A 68 4.59 -4.13 2.94
CA GLY A 68 3.13 -4.20 2.78
C GLY A 68 2.39 -4.31 4.11
N ALA A 69 2.81 -5.24 4.99
CA ALA A 69 2.22 -5.42 6.31
C ALA A 69 2.44 -4.20 7.21
N LEU A 70 3.64 -3.60 7.20
CA LEU A 70 3.95 -2.40 7.99
C LEU A 70 3.10 -1.20 7.56
N LEU A 71 2.86 -1.03 6.26
CA LEU A 71 1.99 0.03 5.73
C LEU A 71 0.54 -0.17 6.16
N LEU A 72 0.02 -1.41 6.09
CA LEU A 72 -1.33 -1.73 6.59
C LEU A 72 -1.44 -1.47 8.10
N ALA A 73 -0.43 -1.86 8.88
CA ALA A 73 -0.38 -1.61 10.32
C ALA A 73 -0.34 -0.11 10.64
N ALA A 74 0.42 0.67 9.86
CA ALA A 74 0.46 2.12 9.98
C ALA A 74 -0.91 2.75 9.69
N LEU A 75 -1.60 2.31 8.63
CA LEU A 75 -2.95 2.77 8.31
C LEU A 75 -3.94 2.46 9.44
N ALA A 76 -3.97 1.22 9.95
CA ALA A 76 -4.84 0.84 11.07
C ALA A 76 -4.59 1.69 12.33
N LYS A 77 -3.34 2.08 12.57
CA LYS A 77 -2.97 2.96 13.68
C LYS A 77 -3.45 4.41 13.49
N LEU A 78 -3.50 4.90 12.25
CA LEU A 78 -4.00 6.24 11.95
C LEU A 78 -5.53 6.32 12.11
N GLU A 79 -6.24 5.27 11.70
CA GLU A 79 -7.70 5.17 11.84
C GLU A 79 -8.13 5.12 13.31
N SER A 80 -7.49 4.27 14.13
CA SER A 80 -7.81 4.14 15.57
C SER A 80 -7.51 5.40 16.40
N GLY A 81 -6.51 6.20 16.00
CA GLY A 81 -6.24 7.49 16.65
C GLY A 81 -7.32 8.55 16.42
N ASN A 82 -8.08 8.45 15.32
CA ASN A 82 -9.13 9.42 14.98
C ASN A 82 -10.40 9.21 15.82
N GLU A 83 -10.71 7.97 16.20
CA GLU A 83 -11.90 7.63 16.98
C GLU A 83 -11.82 8.16 18.43
N THR A 84 -10.62 8.13 19.02
CA THR A 84 -10.41 8.58 20.41
C THR A 84 -10.57 10.11 20.55
N LYS A 85 -10.24 10.87 19.50
CA LYS A 85 -10.35 12.34 19.50
C LYS A 85 -11.80 12.83 19.45
N THR A 86 -12.70 12.06 18.85
CA THR A 86 -14.11 12.43 18.72
C THR A 86 -14.86 12.25 20.04
N ARG A 87 -14.49 11.25 20.85
CA ARG A 87 -15.15 10.98 22.13
C ARG A 87 -14.90 12.11 23.15
N HIS A 88 -13.65 12.55 23.29
CA HIS A 88 -13.28 13.61 24.23
C HIS A 88 -13.86 15.00 23.88
N LYS A 89 -14.32 15.23 22.64
CA LYS A 89 -15.02 16.48 22.28
C LYS A 89 -16.48 16.48 22.75
N ASN A 90 -17.17 15.35 22.67
CA ASN A 90 -18.59 15.25 23.06
C ASN A 90 -18.77 15.30 24.57
N ASP A 91 -17.80 14.76 25.31
CA ASP A 91 -17.81 14.76 26.78
C ASP A 91 -17.68 16.20 27.33
N ASN A 92 -16.85 17.03 26.68
CA ASN A 92 -16.56 18.40 27.13
C ASN A 92 -17.62 19.43 26.67
N GLU A 93 -18.43 19.11 25.65
CA GLU A 93 -19.56 19.96 25.19
C GLU A 93 -20.84 19.71 26.01
N SER A 94 -20.97 18.53 26.63
CA SER A 94 -22.12 18.16 27.44
C SER A 94 -22.15 18.85 28.82
N ASP A 95 -21.00 19.16 29.41
CA ASP A 95 -20.88 19.88 30.69
C ASP A 95 -21.03 21.41 30.56
N VAL A 96 -20.96 21.97 29.35
CA VAL A 96 -21.08 23.42 29.11
C VAL A 96 -22.55 23.84 28.94
N HIS A 97 -23.44 22.90 28.62
CA HIS A 97 -24.85 23.20 28.34
C HIS A 97 -25.77 23.21 29.58
N ASP A 98 -25.21 23.07 30.79
CA ASP A 98 -25.93 23.17 32.09
C ASP A 98 -25.47 24.39 32.94
N GLN A 99 -25.01 25.48 32.30
CA GLN A 99 -24.73 26.76 32.98
C GLN A 99 -25.68 27.90 32.55
N GLY A 100 -26.78 27.56 31.86
CA GLY A 100 -27.81 28.50 31.45
C GLY A 100 -29.08 28.40 32.30
N CYS A 101 -29.09 29.14 33.42
CA CYS A 101 -30.22 29.49 34.31
C CYS A 101 -30.85 28.40 35.18
#